data_AF-A0A6I8UPS6-F1
#
_entry.id   AF-A0A6I8UPS6-F1
#
_cell.length_a   1.000
_cell.length_b   1.000
_cell.length_c   1.000
_cell.angle_alpha   90.00
_cell.angle_beta   90.00
_cell.angle_gamma   90.00
#
_symmetry.space_group_name_H-M   'P 1'
#
loop_
_entity.id
_entity.type
_entity.pdbx_description
1 polymer ?
#
loop_
_entity_poly.entity_id
_entity_poly.type
_entity_poly.pdbx_seq_one_letter_code
_entity_poly.pdbx_strand_id
1 'polypeptide(L)'
;MKSFTLLLIVAVAAAAVSQTSAKFQVRTHDDAAKAFEDCREDNYVPDDIYEKFLNYEFPAHRRTSCFVKCFVEKMGLFSESRGFDEKAMIKQFTVKTPKDLDTVQHGLEKCIDHNEAESDVCTFANRVFSCWLPINRHVVRKVYA
;
A
#
# COMPACT_ATOMS: atom_id res chain seq x y z
N MET A 1 49.48 41.75 -20.00
CA MET A 1 48.03 41.65 -20.25
C MET A 1 47.63 40.20 -20.04
N LYS A 2 46.66 39.96 -19.13
CA LYS A 2 45.69 38.84 -19.06
C LYS A 2 46.23 37.41 -19.30
N SER A 3 45.93 36.38 -18.54
CA SER A 3 45.06 36.11 -17.39
C SER A 3 45.12 34.57 -17.28
N PHE A 4 45.21 34.04 -16.06
CA PHE A 4 44.62 32.78 -15.56
C PHE A 4 44.39 31.64 -16.56
N THR A 5 44.78 30.40 -16.23
CA THR A 5 43.84 29.51 -15.54
C THR A 5 44.58 28.42 -14.76
N LEU A 6 44.27 28.38 -13.47
CA LEU A 6 44.60 27.37 -12.48
C LEU A 6 44.08 25.98 -12.87
N LEU A 7 44.87 24.96 -12.53
CA LEU A 7 44.45 23.57 -12.36
C LEU A 7 43.17 23.46 -11.51
N LEU A 8 42.16 22.73 -12.00
CA LEU A 8 41.16 22.08 -11.15
C LEU A 8 40.89 20.67 -11.69
N ILE A 9 41.52 19.71 -11.01
CA ILE A 9 41.19 18.29 -11.04
C ILE A 9 39.78 18.16 -10.45
N VAL A 10 38.77 17.88 -11.29
CA VAL A 10 37.44 17.52 -10.79
C VAL A 10 37.46 16.01 -10.51
N ALA A 11 37.70 15.67 -9.26
CA ALA A 11 37.45 14.33 -8.73
C ALA A 11 35.94 14.09 -8.75
N VAL A 12 35.48 13.23 -9.67
CA VAL A 12 34.11 12.72 -9.67
C VAL A 12 34.01 11.72 -8.52
N ALA A 13 33.66 12.21 -7.34
CA ALA A 13 33.20 11.37 -6.24
C ALA A 13 31.82 10.82 -6.63
N ALA A 14 31.80 9.61 -7.18
CA ALA A 14 30.58 8.83 -7.33
C ALA A 14 30.06 8.53 -5.91
N ALA A 15 29.15 9.37 -5.42
CA ALA A 15 28.36 9.07 -4.24
C ALA A 15 27.46 7.88 -4.59
N ALA A 16 27.92 6.67 -4.26
CA ALA A 16 27.08 5.49 -4.22
C ALA A 16 26.00 5.75 -3.15
N VAL A 17 24.83 6.23 -3.58
CA VAL A 17 23.65 6.29 -2.72
C VAL A 17 23.27 4.83 -2.45
N SER A 18 23.72 4.29 -1.32
CA SER A 18 23.24 3.02 -0.80
C SER A 18 21.76 3.18 -0.51
N GLN A 19 20.90 2.75 -1.45
CA GLN A 19 19.47 2.62 -1.22
C GLN A 19 19.27 1.50 -0.19
N THR A 20 19.34 1.82 1.09
CA THR A 20 18.88 0.89 2.12
C THR A 20 17.37 0.81 1.98
N SER A 21 16.83 -0.32 1.52
CA SER A 21 15.39 -0.54 1.52
C SER A 21 14.90 -0.40 2.96
N ALA A 22 14.04 0.60 3.21
CA ALA A 22 13.47 0.80 4.53
C ALA A 22 12.67 -0.46 4.90
N LYS A 23 12.93 -1.04 6.08
CA LYS A 23 12.19 -2.20 6.56
C LYS A 23 10.72 -1.82 6.77
N PHE A 24 9.79 -2.67 6.30
CA PHE A 24 8.35 -2.46 6.51
C PHE A 24 8.01 -2.26 7.99
N GLN A 25 7.29 -1.18 8.27
CA GLN A 25 6.78 -0.84 9.60
C GLN A 25 5.30 -1.21 9.68
N VAL A 26 4.93 -1.94 10.74
CA VAL A 26 3.55 -2.36 10.97
C VAL A 26 2.73 -1.12 11.32
N ARG A 27 1.60 -0.97 10.63
CA ARG A 27 0.66 0.12 10.80
C ARG A 27 -0.37 -0.18 11.87
N THR A 28 -0.81 0.85 12.55
CA THR A 28 -1.77 0.81 13.65
C THR A 28 -3.18 1.15 13.19
N HIS A 29 -4.14 1.04 14.12
CA HIS A 29 -5.47 1.61 13.95
C HIS A 29 -5.41 3.10 13.59
N ASP A 30 -4.59 3.89 14.30
CA ASP A 30 -4.53 5.34 14.08
C ASP A 30 -3.93 5.69 12.70
N ASP A 31 -2.95 4.90 12.24
CA ASP A 31 -2.43 5.02 10.88
C ASP A 31 -3.52 4.71 9.85
N ALA A 32 -4.34 3.70 10.09
CA ALA A 32 -5.45 3.33 9.21
C ALA A 32 -6.53 4.42 9.19
N ALA A 33 -6.96 4.91 10.35
CA ALA A 33 -7.93 5.99 10.47
C ALA A 33 -7.46 7.26 9.74
N LYS A 34 -6.18 7.63 9.91
CA LYS A 34 -5.60 8.75 9.18
C LYS A 34 -5.55 8.48 7.67
N ALA A 35 -5.12 7.29 7.23
CA ALA A 35 -5.12 6.95 5.82
C ALA A 35 -6.53 6.99 5.21
N PHE A 36 -7.55 6.59 5.97
CA PHE A 36 -8.94 6.64 5.57
C PHE A 36 -9.44 8.06 5.31
N GLU A 37 -9.15 9.01 6.19
CA GLU A 37 -9.53 10.41 6.00
C GLU A 37 -8.74 11.03 4.83
N ASP A 38 -7.41 10.88 4.83
CA ASP A 38 -6.57 11.41 3.74
C ASP A 38 -7.05 10.89 2.37
N CYS A 39 -7.29 9.57 2.24
CA CYS A 39 -7.70 8.98 0.98
C CYS A 39 -9.13 9.34 0.58
N ARG A 40 -10.02 9.62 1.54
CA ARG A 40 -11.36 10.13 1.26
C ARG A 40 -11.28 11.51 0.62
N GLU A 41 -10.47 12.40 1.21
CA GLU A 41 -10.24 13.76 0.71
C GLU A 41 -9.59 13.72 -0.69
N ASP A 42 -8.48 12.99 -0.84
CA ASP A 42 -7.71 12.90 -2.09
C ASP A 42 -8.56 12.36 -3.26
N ASN A 43 -9.53 11.48 -2.98
CA ASN A 43 -10.36 10.84 -3.99
C ASN A 43 -11.78 11.40 -4.07
N TYR A 44 -12.11 12.44 -3.30
CA TYR A 44 -13.45 13.06 -3.26
C TYR A 44 -14.55 12.01 -3.07
N VAL A 45 -14.36 11.13 -2.08
CA VAL A 45 -15.29 10.05 -1.75
C VAL A 45 -16.51 10.64 -1.02
N PRO A 46 -17.73 10.46 -1.55
CA PRO A 46 -18.94 10.95 -0.90
C PRO A 46 -19.28 10.16 0.37
N ASP A 47 -19.99 10.82 1.29
CA ASP A 47 -20.28 10.31 2.64
C ASP A 47 -21.06 8.98 2.61
N ASP A 48 -22.00 8.85 1.66
CA ASP A 48 -22.90 7.70 1.52
C ASP A 48 -22.16 6.36 1.30
N ILE A 49 -21.05 6.37 0.58
CA ILE A 49 -20.21 5.18 0.42
C ILE A 49 -19.09 5.11 1.47
N TYR A 50 -18.64 6.25 1.99
CA TYR A 50 -17.55 6.31 2.95
C TYR A 50 -17.91 5.62 4.27
N GLU A 51 -19.16 5.74 4.73
CA GLU A 51 -19.63 5.04 5.93
C GLU A 51 -19.44 3.51 5.86
N LYS A 52 -19.56 2.94 4.66
CA LYS A 52 -19.30 1.50 4.45
C LYS A 52 -17.81 1.19 4.51
N PHE A 53 -16.98 2.09 3.98
CA PHE A 53 -15.53 1.91 3.98
C PHE A 53 -15.02 1.79 5.41
N LEU A 54 -15.54 2.60 6.36
CA LEU A 54 -15.17 2.54 7.79
C LEU A 54 -15.37 1.16 8.42
N ASN A 55 -16.22 0.34 7.82
CA ASN A 55 -16.44 -1.04 8.22
C ASN A 55 -15.61 -2.05 7.43
N TYR A 56 -14.62 -1.61 6.65
CA TYR A 56 -13.87 -2.43 5.69
C TYR A 56 -14.80 -3.13 4.70
N GLU A 57 -15.76 -2.38 4.15
CA GLU A 57 -16.62 -2.78 3.06
C GLU A 57 -16.45 -1.78 1.92
N PHE A 58 -15.92 -2.24 0.78
CA PHE A 58 -15.59 -1.39 -0.37
C PHE A 58 -16.50 -1.74 -1.56
N PRO A 59 -17.77 -1.30 -1.57
CA PRO A 59 -18.69 -1.58 -2.66
C PRO A 59 -18.21 -0.98 -3.99
N ALA A 60 -18.72 -1.54 -5.10
CA ALA A 60 -18.46 -0.99 -6.43
C ALA A 60 -18.97 0.45 -6.54
N HIS A 61 -18.05 1.38 -6.78
CA HIS A 61 -18.34 2.78 -7.05
C HIS A 61 -17.16 3.40 -7.81
N ARG A 62 -17.41 4.44 -8.60
CA ARG A 62 -16.38 5.10 -9.44
C ARG A 62 -15.16 5.63 -8.67
N ARG A 63 -15.30 5.84 -7.36
CA ARG A 63 -14.23 6.32 -6.46
C ARG A 63 -13.57 5.22 -5.63
N THR A 64 -14.16 4.02 -5.56
CA THR A 64 -13.66 2.96 -4.67
C THR A 64 -12.27 2.49 -5.06
N SER A 65 -12.02 2.26 -6.35
CA SER A 65 -10.75 1.65 -6.77
C SER A 65 -9.54 2.51 -6.39
N CYS A 66 -9.59 3.81 -6.66
CA CYS A 66 -8.49 4.71 -6.31
C CYS A 66 -8.43 5.02 -4.80
N PHE A 67 -9.55 5.00 -4.08
CA PHE A 67 -9.54 5.03 -2.63
C PHE A 67 -8.77 3.82 -2.06
N VAL A 68 -9.10 2.60 -2.53
CA VAL A 68 -8.46 1.36 -2.08
C VAL A 68 -6.96 1.41 -2.37
N LYS A 69 -6.56 1.79 -3.59
CA LYS A 69 -5.17 2.00 -3.97
C LYS A 69 -4.46 2.96 -3.01
N CYS A 70 -5.02 4.13 -2.77
CA CYS A 70 -4.47 5.11 -1.82
C CYS A 70 -4.30 4.52 -0.42
N PHE A 71 -5.33 3.83 0.08
CA PHE A 71 -5.30 3.23 1.41
C PHE A 71 -4.17 2.20 1.52
N VAL A 72 -4.12 1.19 0.63
CA VAL A 72 -3.11 0.14 0.71
C VAL A 72 -1.69 0.64 0.48
N GLU A 73 -1.49 1.74 -0.24
CA GLU A 73 -0.20 2.42 -0.37
C GLU A 73 0.22 3.13 0.91
N LYS A 74 -0.67 3.91 1.54
CA LYS A 74 -0.39 4.57 2.82
C LYS A 74 -0.09 3.55 3.91
N MET A 75 -0.73 2.38 3.84
CA MET A 75 -0.43 1.27 4.73
C MET A 75 0.90 0.57 4.41
N GLY A 76 1.56 0.89 3.29
CA GLY A 76 2.82 0.31 2.85
C GLY A 76 2.69 -1.13 2.34
N LEU A 77 1.48 -1.53 1.94
CA LEU A 77 1.15 -2.88 1.49
C LEU A 77 1.20 -3.02 -0.04
N PHE A 78 1.15 -1.89 -0.75
CA PHE A 78 1.15 -1.82 -2.19
C PHE A 78 2.09 -0.70 -2.67
N SER A 79 2.62 -0.85 -3.89
CA SER A 79 3.24 0.24 -4.64
C SER A 79 2.97 0.05 -6.12
N GLU A 80 2.77 1.13 -6.87
CA GLU A 80 2.47 1.06 -8.32
C GLU A 80 3.49 0.25 -9.12
N SER A 81 4.78 0.30 -8.75
CA SER A 81 5.85 -0.38 -9.47
C SER A 81 6.01 -1.87 -9.17
N ARG A 82 5.52 -2.34 -8.02
CA ARG A 82 5.72 -3.75 -7.57
C ARG A 82 4.43 -4.51 -7.27
N GLY A 83 3.29 -3.82 -7.22
CA GLY A 83 2.04 -4.40 -6.73
C GLY A 83 2.04 -4.57 -5.21
N PHE A 84 1.29 -5.57 -4.74
CA PHE A 84 1.21 -5.92 -3.32
C PHE A 84 2.50 -6.58 -2.82
N ASP A 85 2.95 -6.18 -1.62
CA ASP A 85 4.07 -6.81 -0.94
C ASP A 85 3.55 -7.89 0.02
N GLU A 86 3.61 -9.16 -0.41
CA GLU A 86 3.12 -10.31 0.38
C GLU A 86 3.75 -10.40 1.77
N LYS A 87 5.04 -10.07 1.88
CA LYS A 87 5.75 -10.11 3.16
C LYS A 87 5.24 -9.02 4.09
N ALA A 88 4.96 -7.83 3.55
CA ALA A 88 4.33 -6.76 4.30
C ALA A 88 2.91 -7.15 4.75
N MET A 89 2.10 -7.73 3.85
CA MET A 89 0.76 -8.23 4.15
C MET A 89 0.76 -9.25 5.29
N ILE A 90 1.60 -10.29 5.19
CA ILE A 90 1.73 -11.31 6.24
C ILE A 90 2.17 -10.65 7.56
N LYS A 91 3.24 -9.86 7.54
CA LYS A 91 3.76 -9.22 8.75
C LYS A 91 2.72 -8.30 9.40
N GLN A 92 2.01 -7.50 8.61
CA GLN A 92 1.00 -6.56 9.08
C GLN A 92 -0.13 -7.24 9.85
N PHE A 93 -0.65 -8.34 9.32
CA PHE A 93 -1.87 -8.96 9.82
C PHE A 93 -1.65 -10.16 10.75
N THR A 94 -0.40 -10.56 10.98
CA THR A 94 -0.10 -11.77 11.79
C THR A 94 0.86 -11.53 12.95
N VAL A 95 1.59 -10.40 13.00
CA VAL A 95 2.60 -10.16 14.03
C VAL A 95 2.05 -10.17 15.47
N LYS A 96 0.82 -9.67 15.67
CA LYS A 96 0.11 -9.71 16.96
C LYS A 96 -0.89 -10.87 17.05
N THR A 97 -1.14 -11.55 15.94
CA THR A 97 -2.16 -12.59 15.79
C THR A 97 -1.63 -13.78 14.98
N PRO A 98 -0.62 -14.52 15.47
CA PRO A 98 0.04 -15.58 14.68
C PRO A 98 -0.91 -16.69 14.21
N LYS A 99 -1.99 -16.93 14.95
CA LYS A 99 -3.05 -17.88 14.59
C LYS A 99 -3.82 -17.52 13.32
N ASP A 100 -3.75 -16.27 12.87
CA ASP A 100 -4.41 -15.79 11.65
C ASP A 100 -3.48 -15.96 10.41
N LEU A 101 -2.28 -16.55 10.56
CA LEU A 101 -1.31 -16.74 9.47
C LEU A 101 -1.89 -17.55 8.31
N ASP A 102 -2.51 -18.70 8.59
CA ASP A 102 -3.01 -19.60 7.56
C ASP A 102 -4.10 -18.94 6.69
N THR A 103 -5.03 -18.19 7.29
CA THR A 103 -6.07 -17.48 6.52
C THR A 103 -5.50 -16.33 5.71
N VAL A 104 -4.51 -15.60 6.24
CA VAL A 104 -3.85 -14.50 5.53
C VAL A 104 -3.09 -15.03 4.32
N GLN A 105 -2.33 -16.12 4.48
CA GLN A 105 -1.61 -16.78 3.39
C GLN A 105 -2.57 -17.37 2.34
N HIS A 106 -3.63 -18.06 2.79
CA HIS A 106 -4.64 -18.60 1.87
C HIS A 106 -5.31 -17.51 1.02
N GLY A 107 -5.62 -16.37 1.64
CA GLY A 107 -6.15 -15.23 0.89
C GLY A 107 -5.17 -14.70 -0.14
N LEU A 108 -3.87 -14.60 0.20
CA LEU A 108 -2.84 -14.14 -0.74
C LEU A 108 -2.69 -15.11 -1.91
N GLU A 109 -2.53 -16.41 -1.65
CA GLU A 109 -2.44 -17.46 -2.67
C GLU A 109 -3.60 -17.38 -3.68
N LYS A 110 -4.81 -17.13 -3.18
CA LYS A 110 -6.02 -17.10 -4.00
C LYS A 110 -6.19 -15.82 -4.83
N CYS A 111 -5.69 -14.69 -4.34
CA CYS A 111 -6.11 -13.37 -4.82
C CYS A 111 -4.99 -12.48 -5.34
N ILE A 112 -3.73 -12.76 -5.00
CA ILE A 112 -2.63 -11.93 -5.47
C ILE A 112 -2.36 -12.20 -6.96
N ASP A 113 -2.14 -11.13 -7.70
CA ASP A 113 -1.73 -11.15 -9.10
C ASP A 113 -0.64 -10.07 -9.32
N HIS A 114 0.10 -10.15 -10.41
CA HIS A 114 1.17 -9.20 -10.75
C HIS A 114 0.76 -8.23 -11.88
N ASN A 115 -0.52 -7.90 -11.94
CA ASN A 115 -1.16 -7.09 -12.97
C ASN A 115 -0.99 -7.64 -14.40
N GLU A 116 -1.15 -8.95 -14.57
CA GLU A 116 -1.10 -9.65 -15.86
C GLU A 116 -2.18 -9.15 -16.83
N ALA A 117 -3.25 -8.54 -16.30
CA ALA A 117 -4.31 -7.91 -17.07
C ALA A 117 -3.99 -6.47 -17.52
N GLU A 118 -2.79 -5.95 -17.22
CA GLU A 118 -2.32 -4.60 -17.57
C GLU A 118 -3.33 -3.49 -17.27
N SER A 119 -4.06 -3.65 -16.17
CA SER A 119 -5.08 -2.68 -15.76
C SER A 119 -4.44 -1.41 -15.21
N ASP A 120 -5.19 -0.31 -15.17
CA ASP A 120 -4.76 0.87 -14.44
C ASP A 120 -4.50 0.53 -12.96
N VAL A 121 -3.59 1.27 -12.32
CA VAL A 121 -3.09 0.96 -10.98
C VAL A 121 -4.19 0.95 -9.91
N CYS A 122 -5.25 1.75 -10.07
CA CYS A 122 -6.37 1.73 -9.14
C CYS A 122 -7.18 0.45 -9.30
N THR A 123 -7.50 0.05 -10.54
CA THR A 123 -8.21 -1.19 -10.84
C THR A 123 -7.41 -2.41 -10.40
N PHE A 124 -6.09 -2.43 -10.62
CA PHE A 124 -5.21 -3.49 -10.15
C PHE A 124 -5.24 -3.62 -8.63
N ALA A 125 -4.95 -2.53 -7.90
CA ALA A 125 -4.94 -2.55 -6.44
C ALA A 125 -6.29 -3.01 -5.87
N ASN A 126 -7.39 -2.50 -6.44
CA ASN A 126 -8.73 -2.85 -5.99
C ASN A 126 -9.14 -4.29 -6.33
N ARG A 127 -8.74 -4.82 -7.49
CA ARG A 127 -9.04 -6.21 -7.88
C ARG A 127 -8.46 -7.20 -6.88
N VAL A 128 -7.17 -7.06 -6.57
CA VAL A 128 -6.50 -7.93 -5.59
C VAL A 128 -7.12 -7.74 -4.19
N PHE A 129 -7.28 -6.50 -3.74
CA PHE A 129 -7.79 -6.24 -2.38
C PHE A 129 -9.26 -6.63 -2.20
N SER A 130 -10.12 -6.41 -3.20
CA SER A 130 -11.53 -6.81 -3.15
C SER A 130 -11.71 -8.33 -3.22
N CYS A 131 -10.76 -9.07 -3.80
CA CYS A 131 -10.71 -10.53 -3.68
C CYS A 131 -10.26 -10.96 -2.28
N TRP A 132 -9.17 -10.37 -1.76
CA TRP A 132 -8.52 -10.79 -0.52
C TRP A 132 -9.31 -10.41 0.74
N LEU A 133 -9.88 -9.21 0.76
CA LEU A 133 -10.49 -8.64 1.96
C LEU A 133 -11.68 -9.45 2.47
N PRO A 134 -12.65 -9.93 1.66
CA PRO A 134 -13.76 -10.73 2.18
C PRO A 134 -13.32 -11.99 2.94
N ILE A 135 -12.19 -12.60 2.54
CA ILE A 135 -11.61 -13.78 3.21
C ILE A 135 -11.03 -13.36 4.58
N ASN A 136 -10.33 -12.23 4.62
CA ASN A 136 -9.53 -11.79 5.76
C ASN A 136 -10.11 -10.60 6.53
N ARG A 137 -11.35 -10.18 6.26
CA ARG A 137 -11.97 -8.97 6.84
C ARG A 137 -11.98 -9.03 8.36
N HIS A 138 -12.23 -10.22 8.90
CA HIS A 138 -12.20 -10.45 10.35
C HIS A 138 -10.80 -10.23 10.95
N VAL A 139 -9.71 -10.51 10.21
CA VAL A 139 -8.33 -10.22 10.63
C VAL A 139 -8.04 -8.73 10.52
N VAL A 140 -8.39 -8.12 9.37
CA VAL A 140 -8.18 -6.68 9.13
C VAL A 140 -8.83 -5.84 10.23
N ARG A 141 -10.07 -6.17 10.60
CA ARG A 141 -10.80 -5.47 11.67
C ARG A 141 -10.17 -5.64 13.05
N LYS A 142 -9.53 -6.77 13.36
CA LYS A 142 -8.80 -6.90 14.64
C LYS A 142 -7.59 -5.97 14.73
N VAL A 143 -7.03 -5.58 13.57
CA VAL A 143 -5.79 -4.79 13.48
C VAL A 143 -6.06 -3.31 13.31
N TYR A 144 -7.08 -2.95 12.54
CA TYR A 144 -7.32 -1.56 12.14
C TYR A 144 -8.68 -0.96 12.55
N ALA A 145 -9.61 -1.75 13.11
CA ALA A 145 -10.90 -1.25 13.57
C ALA A 145 -10.99 -1.21 15.10
#